data_AF-A0A3D3W397-F1
#
_entry.id   AF-A0A3D3W397-F1
#
_cell.length_a   1.000
_cell.length_b   1.000
_cell.length_c   1.000
_cell.angle_alpha   90.00
_cell.angle_beta   90.00
_cell.angle_gamma   90.00
#
_symmetry.space_group_name_H-M   'P 1'
#
loop_
_entity.id
_entity.type
_entity.pdbx_description
1 polymer ?
#
loop_
_entity_poly.entity_id
_entity_poly.type
_entity_poly.pdbx_seq_one_letter_code
_entity_poly.pdbx_strand_id
1 'polypeptide(L)' 'WIRQAITRAIADQARTIRVPVHMIEAMTKLRAAGRVLLQEIGREPTV' A
#
# COMPACT_ATOMS: atom_id res chain seq x y z
N TRP A 1 16.88 -0.05 -11.30
CA TRP A 1 16.14 -0.07 -12.59
C TRP A 1 15.14 -1.21 -12.71
N ILE A 2 15.54 -2.48 -12.66
CA ILE A 2 14.59 -3.62 -12.78
C ILE A 2 13.47 -3.56 -11.72
N ARG A 3 13.85 -3.52 -10.44
CA ARG A 3 12.89 -3.43 -9.32
C ARG A 3 11.97 -2.22 -9.44
N GLN A 4 12.56 -1.06 -9.73
CA GLN A 4 11.84 0.21 -9.83
C GLN A 4 10.85 0.22 -11.00
N ALA A 5 11.23 -0.36 -12.15
CA ALA A 5 10.36 -0.47 -13.32
C ALA A 5 9.14 -1.35 -13.02
N ILE A 6 9.34 -2.49 -12.33
CA ILE A 6 8.25 -3.37 -11.92
C ILE A 6 7.31 -2.66 -10.94
N THR A 7 7.84 -2.03 -9.88
CA THR A 7 7.01 -1.30 -8.91
C THR A 7 6.18 -0.20 -9.58
N ARG A 8 6.77 0.53 -10.52
CA ARG A 8 6.07 1.58 -11.27
C ARG A 8 4.96 1.01 -12.16
N ALA A 9 5.23 -0.06 -12.90
CA ALA A 9 4.23 -0.71 -13.74
C ALA A 9 3.03 -1.21 -12.92
N ILE A 10 3.28 -1.80 -11.75
CA ILE A 10 2.23 -2.23 -10.82
C ILE A 10 1.42 -1.02 -10.33
N ALA A 11 2.08 0.06 -9.90
CA ALA A 11 1.38 1.25 -9.42
C ALA A 11 0.48 1.88 -10.49
N ASP A 12 0.91 1.88 -11.75
CA ASP A 12 0.17 2.47 -12.87
C ASP A 12 -0.99 1.60 -13.37
N GLN A 13 -0.93 0.26 -13.23
CA GLN A 13 -1.87 -0.68 -13.88
C GLN A 13 -2.64 -1.62 -12.93
N ALA A 14 -2.31 -1.71 -11.64
CA ALA A 14 -2.92 -2.69 -10.73
C ALA A 14 -4.37 -2.39 -10.29
N ARG A 15 -5.01 -1.35 -10.84
CA ARG A 15 -6.37 -0.94 -10.48
C ARG A 15 -7.17 -0.69 -11.75
N THR A 16 -8.43 -1.15 -11.75
CA THR A 16 -9.39 -0.90 -12.83
C THR A 16 -9.58 0.59 -13.10
N ILE A 17 -9.56 1.41 -12.05
CA ILE A 17 -9.54 2.87 -12.13
C ILE A 17 -8.17 3.34 -11.69
N ARG A 18 -7.52 4.16 -12.51
CA ARG A 18 -6.18 4.72 -12.23
C ARG A 18 -6.22 5.54 -10.95
N VAL A 19 -5.33 5.20 -10.01
CA VAL A 19 -5.12 5.94 -8.77
C VAL A 19 -3.73 6.56 -8.81
N PRO A 20 -3.55 7.83 -8.40
CA PRO A 20 -2.23 8.46 -8.35
C PRO A 20 -1.22 7.72 -7.47
N VAL A 21 0.06 7.69 -7.86
CA VAL A 21 1.12 6.95 -7.14
C VAL A 21 1.27 7.37 -5.67
N HIS A 22 1.15 8.66 -5.37
CA HIS A 22 1.23 9.17 -3.99
C HIS A 22 0.07 8.65 -3.11
N MET A 23 -1.10 8.40 -3.71
CA MET A 23 -2.22 7.77 -3.00
C MET A 23 -1.92 6.29 -2.73
N ILE A 24 -1.30 5.58 -3.67
CA ILE A 24 -0.87 4.18 -3.48
C ILE A 24 0.20 4.08 -2.38
N GLU A 25 1.14 5.03 -2.33
CA GLU A 25 2.14 5.14 -1.27
C GLU A 25 1.48 5.38 0.09
N ALA A 26 0.52 6.31 0.17
CA ALA A 26 -0.25 6.56 1.39
C ALA A 26 -1.00 5.30 1.86
N MET A 27 -1.68 4.58 0.96
CA MET A 27 -2.34 3.32 1.27
C MET A 27 -1.34 2.24 1.72
N THR A 28 -0.16 2.19 1.12
CA THR A 28 0.87 1.20 1.49
C THR A 28 1.39 1.45 2.90
N LYS A 29 1.63 2.72 3.27
CA LYS A 29 1.99 3.12 4.63
C LYS A 29 0.87 2.78 5.62
N LEU A 30 -0.38 3.08 5.27
CA LEU A 30 -1.54 2.77 6.11
C LEU A 30 -1.68 1.26 6.35
N ARG A 31 -1.55 0.44 5.30
CA ARG A 31 -1.54 -1.03 5.44
C ARG A 31 -0.39 -1.55 6.29
N ALA A 32 0.80 -0.94 6.18
CA ALA A 32 1.95 -1.32 6.98
C ALA A 32 1.70 -1.01 8.48
N ALA A 33 1.22 0.19 8.79
CA ALA A 33 0.84 0.57 10.15
C ALA A 33 -0.25 -0.34 10.71
N GLY A 34 -1.28 -0.66 9.92
CA GLY A 34 -2.33 -1.58 10.34
C GLY A 34 -1.84 -2.98 10.69
N ARG A 35 -0.83 -3.49 9.96
CA ARG A 35 -0.18 -4.78 10.29
C ARG A 35 0.59 -4.73 11.60
N VAL A 36 1.29 -3.64 11.88
CA VAL A 36 2.01 -3.45 13.15
C VAL A 36 1.02 -3.43 14.31
N LEU A 37 -0.04 -2.63 14.19
CA LEU A 37 -1.09 -2.54 15.22
C LEU A 37 -1.81 -3.88 15.43
N LEU A 38 -2.06 -4.64 14.37
CA LEU A 38 -2.64 -5.98 14.48
C LEU A 38 -1.73 -6.92 15.30
N GLN A 39 -0.41 -6.86 15.09
CA GLN A 39 0.55 -7.67 15.85
C GLN A 39 0.64 -7.26 17.31
N GLU A 40 0.57 -5.96 17.61
CA GLU A 40 0.67 -5.43 18.98
C GLU A 40 -0.60 -5.66 19.81
N ILE A 41 -1.77 -5.45 19.21
CA ILE A 41 -3.06 -5.39 19.91
C ILE A 41 -3.84 -6.72 19.77
N GLY A 42 -3.43 -7.60 18.85
CA GLY A 42 -4.09 -8.89 18.58
C GLY A 42 -5.49 -8.76 17.94
N ARG A 43 -5.89 -7.55 17.53
CA ARG A 43 -7.17 -7.26 16.86
C ARG A 43 -6.98 -6.21 15.77
N GLU A 44 -7.92 -6.16 14.83
CA GLU A 44 -7.87 -5.14 13.77
C GLU A 44 -7.94 -3.72 14.37
N PRO A 45 -7.12 -2.78 13.88
CA PRO A 45 -7.14 -1.39 14.33
C PRO A 45 -8.44 -0.71 13.89
N THR A 46 -9.03 0.07 14.79
CA THR A 46 -10.20 0.92 14.49
C THR A 46 -9.81 2.02 13.51
N VAL A 47 -10.57 2.15 12.42
CA VAL A 47 -10.36 3.12 11.34
C VAL A 47 -10.97 4.47 11.71
#